data_AF-A0A2X4WTG7-F1
#
_entry.id   AF-A0A2X4WTG7-F1
#
_cell.length_a   1.000
_cell.length_b   1.000
_cell.length_c   1.000
_cell.angle_alpha   90.00
_cell.angle_beta   90.00
_cell.angle_gamma   90.00
#
_symmetry.space_group_name_H-M   'P 1'
#
loop_
_entity.id
_entity.type
_entity.pdbx_description
1 polymer ?
#
loop_
_entity_poly.entity_id
_entity_poly.type
_entity_poly.pdbx_seq_one_letter_code
_entity_poly.pdbx_strand_id
1 'polypeptide(L)' 'MLDSDGQFYLLEANASPGMTSHSLVPMAARQAGMSFSQLVVRILELAD' A
#
# COMPACT_ATOMS: atom_id res chain seq x y z
N MET A 1 -10.06 -8.61 -6.74
CA MET A 1 -10.70 -8.21 -8.01
C MET A 1 -12.19 -8.50 -7.92
N LEU A 2 -13.04 -7.75 -8.63
CA LEU A 2 -14.45 -8.07 -8.77
C LEU A 2 -14.63 -9.09 -9.91
N ASP A 3 -15.46 -10.12 -9.71
CA ASP A 3 -15.93 -10.96 -10.81
C ASP A 3 -17.14 -10.32 -11.53
N SER A 4 -17.71 -11.04 -12.51
CA SER A 4 -18.91 -10.59 -13.24
C SER A 4 -20.16 -10.45 -12.37
N ASP A 5 -20.17 -11.12 -11.23
CA ASP A 5 -21.30 -11.16 -10.28
C ASP A 5 -21.10 -10.12 -9.15
N GLY A 6 -20.07 -9.27 -9.28
CA GLY A 6 -19.76 -8.20 -8.34
C GLY A 6 -19.16 -8.68 -7.02
N GLN A 7 -18.66 -9.91 -6.95
CA GLN A 7 -18.04 -10.47 -5.74
C GLN A 7 -16.54 -10.18 -5.71
N PHE A 8 -16.01 -9.80 -4.54
CA PHE A 8 -14.58 -9.59 -4.36
C PHE A 8 -13.83 -10.90 -4.11
N TYR A 9 -12.75 -11.12 -4.85
CA TYR A 9 -11.82 -12.22 -4.64
C TYR A 9 -10.43 -11.72 -4.25
N LEU A 10 -9.86 -12.40 -3.27
CA LEU A 10 -8.47 -12.23 -2.84
C LEU A 10 -7.54 -12.87 -3.86
N LEU A 11 -6.48 -12.15 -4.24
CA LEU A 11 -5.47 -12.67 -5.15
C LEU A 11 -4.24 -13.12 -4.36
N GLU A 12 -3.66 -12.17 -3.63
CA GLU A 12 -2.44 -12.36 -2.86
C GLU A 12 -2.29 -11.22 -1.85
N ALA A 13 -1.34 -11.38 -0.93
CA ALA A 13 -0.87 -10.34 -0.03
C ALA A 13 0.64 -10.17 -0.21
N ASN A 14 1.11 -8.92 -0.21
CA ASN A 14 2.51 -8.57 -0.37
C ASN A 14 3.02 -7.96 0.95
N ALA A 15 3.72 -8.75 1.77
CA ALA A 15 4.24 -8.31 3.07
C ALA A 15 5.36 -7.26 2.95
N SER A 16 6.08 -7.24 1.82
CA SER A 16 7.07 -6.23 1.47
C SER A 16 6.71 -5.62 0.10
N PRO A 17 5.85 -4.58 0.09
CA PRO A 17 5.37 -3.99 -1.14
C PRO A 17 6.46 -3.15 -1.84
N GLY A 18 6.29 -2.91 -3.15
CA GLY A 18 7.14 -1.96 -3.87
C GLY A 18 7.05 -0.53 -3.30
N MET A 19 8.15 0.20 -3.34
CA MET A 19 8.29 1.56 -2.78
C MET A 19 8.88 2.58 -3.77
N THR A 20 8.80 2.31 -5.07
CA THR A 20 9.24 3.26 -6.13
C THR A 20 8.20 4.37 -6.34
N SER A 21 8.53 5.38 -7.17
CA SER A 21 7.64 6.51 -7.48
C SER A 21 6.29 6.11 -8.10
N HIS A 22 6.17 4.90 -8.65
CA HIS A 22 4.95 4.37 -9.27
C HIS A 22 4.33 3.21 -8.48
N SER A 23 4.84 2.91 -7.29
CA SER A 23 4.32 1.81 -6.47
C SER A 23 3.01 2.18 -5.76
N LEU A 24 2.15 1.18 -5.54
CA LEU A 24 0.78 1.37 -5.03
C LEU A 24 0.74 1.94 -3.60
N VAL A 25 1.62 1.49 -2.70
CA VAL A 25 1.61 1.92 -1.30
C VAL A 25 1.99 3.42 -1.16
N PRO A 26 3.06 3.94 -1.79
CA PRO A 26 3.32 5.38 -1.85
C PRO A 26 2.17 6.20 -2.44
N MET A 27 1.49 5.72 -3.48
CA MET A 27 0.36 6.43 -4.08
C MET A 27 -0.84 6.53 -3.14
N ALA A 28 -1.17 5.44 -2.43
CA ALA A 28 -2.23 5.42 -1.42
C ALA A 28 -1.90 6.34 -0.23
N ALA A 29 -0.65 6.32 0.26
CA ALA A 29 -0.22 7.18 1.37
C ALA A 29 -0.32 8.68 1.02
N ARG A 30 0.08 9.05 -0.20
CA ARG A 30 -0.09 10.43 -0.70
C ARG A 30 -1.55 10.85 -0.72
N GLN A 31 -2.46 9.99 -1.17
CA GLN A 31 -3.89 10.27 -1.15
C GLN A 31 -4.43 10.43 0.29
N ALA A 32 -3.85 9.72 1.25
CA ALA A 32 -4.13 9.86 2.67
C ALA A 32 -3.43 11.07 3.34
N GLY A 33 -2.75 11.93 2.58
CA GLY A 33 -2.09 13.13 3.09
C GLY A 33 -0.69 12.92 3.68
N MET A 34 -0.07 11.75 3.47
CA MET A 34 1.30 11.46 3.92
C MET A 34 2.30 11.67 2.79
N SER A 35 3.41 12.35 3.09
CA SER A 35 4.61 12.33 2.24
C SER A 35 5.27 10.95 2.25
N PHE A 36 6.09 10.67 1.24
CA PHE A 36 6.87 9.42 1.19
C PHE A 36 7.78 9.26 2.42
N SER A 37 8.39 10.35 2.89
CA SER A 37 9.24 10.34 4.08
C SER A 37 8.45 9.98 5.35
N GLN A 38 7.25 10.55 5.52
CA GLN A 38 6.37 10.20 6.66
C GLN A 38 5.93 8.74 6.60
N LEU A 39 5.61 8.22 5.42
CA LEU A 39 5.24 6.82 5.24
C LEU A 39 6.37 5.87 5.70
N VAL A 40 7.60 6.07 5.22
CA VAL A 40 8.71 5.16 5.55
C VAL A 40 9.13 5.26 7.01
N VAL A 41 9.08 6.46 7.60
CA VAL A 41 9.30 6.65 9.04
C VAL A 41 8.24 5.90 9.84
N ARG A 42 6.96 6.00 9.44
CA ARG A 42 5.88 5.30 10.14
C ARG A 42 6.00 3.78 10.06
N ILE A 43 6.46 3.23 8.93
CA ILE A 43 6.73 1.78 8.82
C ILE A 43 7.84 1.37 9.78
N LEU A 44 8.93 2.15 9.85
CA LEU A 44 10.06 1.87 10.74
C LEU A 44 9.70 1.99 12.22
N GLU A 45 8.84 2.94 12.60
CA GLU A 45 8.31 3.10 13.97
C GLU A 45 7.57 1.86 14.49
N LEU A 46 7.08 1.00 13.60
CA LEU A 46 6.31 -0.20 13.95
C LEU A 46 7.15 -1.47 14.00
N ALA A 47 8.47 -1.38 13.75
CA ALA A 47 9.39 -2.52 13.86
C ALA A 47 9.77 -2.77 15.33
N ASP A 48 9.77 -4.04 15.74
CA ASP A 48 10.23 -4.50 17.05
C ASP A 48 11.77 -4.66 17.12
#